data_AF-A0A1C7H6Z6-F1
#
_entry.id   AF-A0A1C7H6Z6-F1
#
_cell.length_a   1.000
_cell.length_b   1.000
_cell.length_c   1.000
_cell.angle_alpha   90.00
_cell.angle_beta   90.00
_cell.angle_gamma   90.00
#
_symmetry.space_group_name_H-M   'P 1'
#
loop_
_entity.id
_entity.type
_entity.pdbx_description
1 polymer ?
#
loop_
_entity_poly.entity_id
_entity_poly.type
_entity_poly.pdbx_seq_one_letter_code
_entity_poly.pdbx_strand_id
1 'polypeptide(L)'
;MEEELLKRWRLILGGDEADGTGVSLSVEERRIDQSLEAVYDSDRRGGLGSSAPKVSRWLGEIREFFPQTVVQVIQRDAIKRLNLTTLLTEKEMLETVVPDVHLVATLMSLSQVIPEKNKEMARQVVRRVVDELLRKLSAPTQQAVTGALNRSARRRNPRYNEIDWKTTITKNLKNYQPEYKTIIPEIRIGYGRKRKAMKDIILCLDQSGSMGTSVIYSGIFGSVLASIPAVSTRMVVFDTAVVDLTDDLQDPVDLLFGVQLGGGTDIARALTYCQGIVTRPQDTVLVLVTDLYEGGDPREMRKRFASLVDSGVQLIVLPALNDDGAPSYDKNHAEFLASIGVPTFACTPDKFPDLMAAALSKQDIGMWVSQNIKMS
;
A
#
# COMPACT_ATOMS: atom_id res chain seq x y z
N MET A 1 4.44 46.30 -3.33
CA MET A 1 4.16 45.20 -2.38
C MET A 1 2.66 44.97 -2.23
N GLU A 2 1.88 46.02 -1.94
CA GLU A 2 0.41 45.95 -1.83
C GLU A 2 -0.26 45.54 -3.16
N GLU A 3 0.19 46.10 -4.28
CA GLU A 3 -0.36 45.82 -5.62
C GLU A 3 -0.10 44.37 -6.09
N GLU A 4 1.08 43.80 -5.78
CA GLU A 4 1.42 42.41 -6.13
C GLU A 4 0.61 41.41 -5.30
N LEU A 5 0.34 41.73 -4.02
CA LEU A 5 -0.55 40.97 -3.16
C LEU A 5 -1.98 41.01 -3.68
N LEU A 6 -2.49 42.19 -4.05
CA LEU A 6 -3.82 42.37 -4.63
C LEU A 6 -3.98 41.61 -5.95
N LYS A 7 -2.93 41.55 -6.78
CA LYS A 7 -2.91 40.72 -8.01
C LYS A 7 -2.99 39.23 -7.70
N ARG A 8 -2.25 38.74 -6.71
CA ARG A 8 -2.32 37.33 -6.27
C ARG A 8 -3.71 36.99 -5.72
N TRP A 9 -4.31 37.89 -4.95
CA TRP A 9 -5.68 37.72 -4.46
C TRP A 9 -6.70 37.69 -5.59
N ARG A 10 -6.54 38.54 -6.61
CA ARG A 10 -7.37 38.50 -7.82
C ARG A 10 -7.26 37.14 -8.55
N LEU A 11 -6.05 36.64 -8.76
CA LEU A 11 -5.82 35.32 -9.39
C LEU A 11 -6.34 34.14 -8.57
N ILE A 12 -6.37 34.26 -7.23
CA ILE A 12 -6.85 33.20 -6.32
C ILE A 12 -8.39 33.18 -6.25
N LEU A 13 -9.04 34.35 -6.32
CA LEU A 13 -10.49 34.49 -6.14
C LEU A 13 -11.29 34.26 -7.44
N GLY A 14 -10.64 34.26 -8.61
CA GLY A 14 -11.28 34.09 -9.91
C GLY A 14 -11.95 35.37 -10.44
N GLY A 15 -12.27 35.39 -11.73
CA GLY A 15 -12.88 36.53 -12.43
C GLY A 15 -14.41 36.66 -12.23
N ASP A 16 -14.96 37.80 -12.68
CA ASP A 16 -16.35 38.27 -12.61
C ASP A 16 -16.79 38.99 -11.32
N GLU A 17 -17.45 38.32 -10.37
CA GLU A 17 -18.06 38.99 -9.19
C GLU A 17 -17.04 39.37 -8.10
N ALA A 18 -15.81 38.85 -8.20
CA ALA A 18 -14.71 39.12 -7.26
C ALA A 18 -13.71 40.20 -7.77
N ASP A 19 -14.06 40.95 -8.81
CA ASP A 19 -13.22 42.01 -9.42
C ASP A 19 -13.05 43.29 -8.56
N GLY A 20 -13.43 43.24 -7.28
CA GLY A 20 -13.39 44.36 -6.33
C GLY A 20 -11.99 44.88 -5.96
N THR A 21 -10.92 44.32 -6.54
CA THR A 21 -9.53 44.72 -6.27
C THR A 21 -9.05 45.90 -7.12
N GLY A 22 -9.74 46.23 -8.23
CA GLY A 22 -9.42 47.39 -9.07
C GLY A 22 -8.11 47.31 -9.87
N VAL A 23 -7.40 46.18 -9.84
CA VAL A 23 -6.09 46.00 -10.50
C VAL A 23 -6.24 45.28 -11.84
N SER A 24 -5.71 45.85 -12.91
CA SER A 24 -5.69 45.24 -14.24
C SER A 24 -4.54 44.24 -14.40
N LEU A 25 -4.86 43.00 -14.77
CA LEU A 25 -3.88 41.97 -15.11
C LEU A 25 -3.23 42.25 -16.47
N SER A 26 -1.91 42.02 -16.57
CA SER A 26 -1.14 42.05 -17.81
C SER A 26 -1.53 40.91 -18.77
N VAL A 27 -1.04 40.94 -20.01
CA VAL A 27 -1.39 39.94 -21.04
C VAL A 27 -0.97 38.53 -20.63
N GLU A 28 0.17 38.38 -19.94
CA GLU A 28 0.66 37.09 -19.43
C GLU A 28 -0.18 36.63 -18.22
N GLU A 29 -0.45 37.54 -17.28
CA GLU A 29 -1.27 37.26 -16.09
C GLU A 29 -2.71 36.88 -16.47
N ARG A 30 -3.27 37.44 -17.55
CA ARG A 30 -4.58 37.03 -18.08
C ARG A 30 -4.60 35.60 -18.64
N ARG A 31 -3.48 35.12 -19.22
CA ARG A 31 -3.39 33.72 -19.68
C ARG A 31 -3.32 32.76 -18.50
N ILE A 32 -2.63 33.16 -17.43
CA ILE A 32 -2.58 32.41 -16.17
C ILE A 32 -3.98 32.36 -15.54
N ASP A 33 -4.68 33.50 -15.47
CA ASP A 33 -6.04 33.60 -14.94
C ASP A 33 -7.02 32.70 -15.71
N GLN A 34 -7.02 32.76 -17.05
CA GLN A 34 -7.83 31.87 -17.89
C GLN A 34 -7.50 30.39 -17.70
N SER A 35 -6.22 30.08 -17.47
CA SER A 35 -5.78 28.71 -17.19
C SER A 35 -6.25 28.23 -15.82
N LEU A 36 -6.27 29.09 -14.81
CA LEU A 36 -6.79 28.75 -13.48
C LEU A 36 -8.32 28.66 -13.49
N GLU A 37 -9.01 29.58 -14.14
CA GLU A 37 -10.46 29.59 -14.30
C GLU A 37 -10.98 28.32 -14.98
N ALA A 38 -10.28 27.85 -16.03
CA ALA A 38 -10.63 26.60 -16.72
C ALA A 38 -10.60 25.35 -15.82
N VAL A 39 -9.83 25.38 -14.72
CA VAL A 39 -9.70 24.27 -13.75
C VAL A 39 -10.66 24.46 -12.59
N TYR A 40 -10.68 25.67 -12.03
CA TYR A 40 -11.30 25.95 -10.74
C TYR A 40 -12.74 26.47 -10.83
N ASP A 41 -13.19 27.03 -11.96
CA ASP A 41 -14.56 27.52 -12.16
C ASP A 41 -15.46 26.56 -12.99
N SER A 42 -14.98 25.33 -13.22
CA SER A 42 -15.72 24.28 -13.94
C SER A 42 -16.98 23.75 -13.21
N ASP A 43 -17.22 24.19 -11.98
CA ASP A 43 -18.38 23.82 -11.14
C ASP A 43 -19.65 24.68 -11.37
N ARG A 44 -19.59 25.71 -12.23
CA ARG A 44 -20.80 26.50 -12.58
C ARG A 44 -21.70 25.72 -13.54
N ARG A 45 -22.77 25.15 -12.98
CA ARG A 45 -23.84 24.41 -13.67
C ARG A 45 -24.35 25.12 -14.93
N GLY A 46 -24.19 24.47 -16.08
CA GLY A 46 -25.05 24.67 -17.26
C GLY A 46 -24.31 24.99 -18.55
N GLY A 47 -23.93 23.97 -19.32
CA GLY A 47 -23.49 24.16 -20.70
C GLY A 47 -23.01 22.87 -21.35
N LEU A 48 -23.72 22.42 -22.38
CA LEU A 48 -23.36 21.26 -23.20
C LEU A 48 -22.00 21.50 -23.89
N GLY A 49 -21.02 20.66 -23.57
CA GLY A 49 -19.88 20.31 -24.43
C GLY A 49 -19.00 21.45 -24.93
N SER A 50 -17.91 21.74 -24.21
CA SER A 50 -16.71 22.30 -24.84
C SER A 50 -15.46 21.51 -24.45
N SER A 51 -15.41 20.31 -25.02
CA SER A 51 -14.26 19.69 -25.68
C SER A 51 -12.84 19.98 -25.13
N ALA A 52 -12.26 18.91 -24.60
CA ALA A 52 -10.90 18.37 -24.74
C ALA A 52 -9.75 19.26 -25.32
N PRO A 53 -9.83 19.92 -26.49
CA PRO A 53 -8.78 20.82 -27.02
C PRO A 53 -8.36 22.00 -26.14
N LYS A 54 -9.15 22.42 -25.13
CA LYS A 54 -8.73 23.46 -24.17
C LYS A 54 -7.79 22.92 -23.09
N VAL A 55 -7.90 21.64 -22.74
CA VAL A 55 -7.16 21.01 -21.64
C VAL A 55 -5.70 20.74 -22.03
N SER A 56 -5.44 20.33 -23.27
CA SER A 56 -4.08 20.13 -23.78
C SER A 56 -3.29 21.44 -23.89
N ARG A 57 -3.94 22.51 -24.36
CA ARG A 57 -3.37 23.86 -24.39
C ARG A 57 -3.09 24.41 -22.98
N TRP A 58 -4.05 24.23 -22.07
CA TRP A 58 -3.94 24.60 -20.66
C TRP A 58 -2.75 23.93 -19.95
N LEU A 59 -2.55 22.63 -20.14
CA LEU A 59 -1.41 21.92 -19.55
C LEU A 59 -0.05 22.37 -20.10
N GLY A 60 -0.01 22.78 -21.36
CA GLY A 60 1.17 23.40 -21.96
C GLY A 60 1.49 24.74 -21.30
N GLU A 61 0.49 25.60 -21.15
CA GLU A 61 0.63 26.93 -20.57
C GLU A 61 1.01 26.87 -19.07
N ILE A 62 0.44 25.96 -18.28
CA ILE A 62 0.83 25.80 -16.86
C ILE A 62 2.30 25.38 -16.67
N ARG A 63 2.85 24.58 -17.57
CA ARG A 63 4.27 24.16 -17.51
C ARG A 63 5.23 25.30 -17.80
N GLU A 64 4.79 26.30 -18.56
CA GLU A 64 5.57 27.48 -18.88
C GLU A 64 5.65 28.44 -17.70
N PHE A 65 4.55 28.58 -16.94
CA PHE A 65 4.42 29.62 -15.91
C PHE A 65 4.67 29.14 -14.47
N PHE A 66 4.63 27.83 -14.19
CA PHE A 66 4.74 27.32 -12.82
C PHE A 66 5.94 26.37 -12.61
N PRO A 67 6.61 26.41 -11.44
CA PRO A 67 7.60 25.41 -11.05
C PRO A 67 7.01 23.99 -11.06
N GLN A 68 7.81 22.99 -11.39
CA GLN A 68 7.33 21.59 -11.52
C GLN A 68 6.57 21.08 -10.29
N THR A 69 6.94 21.50 -9.09
CA THR A 69 6.25 21.14 -7.83
C THR A 69 4.82 21.67 -7.77
N VAL A 70 4.57 22.88 -8.30
CA VAL A 70 3.24 23.50 -8.32
C VAL A 70 2.39 22.93 -9.46
N VAL A 71 3.02 22.67 -10.62
CA VAL A 71 2.37 21.99 -11.76
C VAL A 71 1.79 20.64 -11.32
N GLN A 72 2.53 19.86 -10.52
CA GLN A 72 2.06 18.57 -10.01
C GLN A 72 0.80 18.70 -9.14
N VAL A 73 0.74 19.71 -8.28
CA VAL A 73 -0.42 19.96 -7.41
C VAL A 73 -1.64 20.37 -8.24
N ILE A 74 -1.46 21.30 -9.19
CA ILE A 74 -2.55 21.77 -10.05
C ILE A 74 -3.05 20.64 -10.97
N GLN A 75 -2.14 19.84 -11.53
CA GLN A 75 -2.51 18.67 -12.33
C GLN A 75 -3.30 17.65 -11.50
N ARG A 76 -2.89 17.40 -10.26
CA ARG A 76 -3.60 16.49 -9.35
C ARG A 76 -5.02 16.97 -9.04
N ASP A 77 -5.21 18.27 -8.81
CA ASP A 77 -6.54 18.82 -8.55
C ASP A 77 -7.42 18.84 -9.82
N ALA A 78 -6.81 19.15 -10.96
CA ALA A 78 -7.50 19.11 -12.24
C ALA A 78 -7.94 17.69 -12.64
N ILE A 79 -7.15 16.65 -12.37
CA ILE A 79 -7.55 15.25 -12.63
C ILE A 79 -8.71 14.82 -11.72
N LYS A 80 -8.77 15.32 -10.48
CA LYS A 80 -9.89 15.07 -9.57
C LYS A 80 -11.19 15.71 -10.04
N ARG A 81 -11.12 16.89 -10.68
CA ARG A 81 -12.30 17.69 -11.11
C ARG A 81 -12.70 17.45 -12.56
N LEU A 82 -11.76 17.30 -13.47
CA LEU A 82 -12.00 16.99 -14.88
C LEU A 82 -12.31 15.49 -15.00
N ASN A 83 -13.56 15.18 -15.30
CA ASN A 83 -14.04 13.82 -15.60
C ASN A 83 -13.00 12.99 -16.39
N LEU A 84 -12.37 12.04 -15.68
CA LEU A 84 -11.25 11.19 -16.15
C LEU A 84 -11.52 10.46 -17.47
N THR A 85 -12.78 10.25 -17.83
CA THR A 85 -13.20 9.70 -19.12
C THR A 85 -12.67 10.49 -20.32
N THR A 86 -12.54 11.82 -20.19
CA THR A 86 -12.00 12.66 -21.28
C THR A 86 -10.48 12.52 -21.39
N LEU A 87 -9.77 12.42 -20.25
CA LEU A 87 -8.31 12.22 -20.21
C LEU A 87 -7.88 10.86 -20.78
N LEU A 88 -8.71 9.83 -20.60
CA LEU A 88 -8.50 8.49 -21.17
C LEU A 88 -8.65 8.44 -22.70
N THR A 89 -9.13 9.51 -23.33
CA THR A 89 -9.35 9.57 -24.79
C THR A 89 -8.14 10.14 -25.53
N GLU A 90 -7.24 10.84 -24.84
CA GLU A 90 -6.10 11.53 -25.46
C GLU A 90 -4.75 10.90 -25.05
N LYS A 91 -4.03 10.34 -26.04
CA LYS A 91 -2.78 9.59 -25.84
C LYS A 91 -1.65 10.43 -25.25
N GLU A 92 -1.55 11.71 -25.63
CA GLU A 92 -0.46 12.62 -25.23
C GLU A 92 -0.55 13.01 -23.74
N MET A 93 -1.77 13.03 -23.19
CA MET A 93 -2.03 13.32 -21.78
C MET A 93 -1.57 12.18 -20.86
N LEU A 94 -1.75 10.93 -21.29
CA LEU A 94 -1.37 9.74 -20.50
C LEU A 94 0.14 9.51 -20.43
N GLU A 95 0.91 10.04 -21.39
CA GLU A 95 2.39 10.00 -21.36
C GLU A 95 2.99 11.02 -20.40
N THR A 96 2.23 12.03 -20.02
CA THR A 96 2.68 13.17 -19.23
C THR A 96 2.14 13.21 -17.80
N VAL A 97 1.26 12.27 -17.44
CA VAL A 97 0.70 12.15 -16.10
C VAL A 97 1.73 11.55 -15.14
N VAL A 98 1.94 12.24 -14.02
CA VAL A 98 2.80 11.77 -12.95
C VAL A 98 2.19 10.53 -12.31
N PRO A 99 3.00 9.47 -12.06
CA PRO A 99 2.53 8.28 -11.39
C PRO A 99 1.98 8.59 -9.98
N ASP A 100 0.65 8.50 -9.82
CA ASP A 100 -0.03 8.64 -8.52
C ASP A 100 -0.86 7.38 -8.25
N VAL A 101 -0.77 6.85 -7.02
CA VAL A 101 -1.56 5.70 -6.56
C VAL A 101 -3.04 6.04 -6.54
N HIS A 102 -3.41 7.29 -6.28
CA HIS A 102 -4.81 7.74 -6.33
C HIS A 102 -5.37 7.66 -7.75
N LEU A 103 -4.55 7.97 -8.76
CA LEU A 103 -4.95 7.81 -10.16
C LEU A 103 -5.21 6.34 -10.48
N VAL A 104 -4.32 5.44 -10.06
CA VAL A 104 -4.50 3.99 -10.25
C VAL A 104 -5.79 3.52 -9.57
N ALA A 105 -6.03 3.91 -8.32
CA ALA A 105 -7.26 3.56 -7.61
C ALA A 105 -8.52 4.05 -8.35
N THR A 106 -8.46 5.25 -8.93
CA THR A 106 -9.56 5.82 -9.70
C THR A 106 -9.75 5.14 -11.06
N LEU A 107 -8.65 4.75 -11.73
CA LEU A 107 -8.71 3.97 -12.97
C LEU A 107 -9.28 2.57 -12.72
N MET A 108 -8.96 1.97 -11.57
CA MET A 108 -9.49 0.68 -11.15
C MET A 108 -10.99 0.74 -10.86
N SER A 109 -11.46 1.78 -10.16
CA SER A 109 -12.91 1.96 -9.91
C SER A 109 -13.70 2.20 -11.21
N LEU A 110 -13.08 2.84 -12.19
CA LEU A 110 -13.68 3.09 -13.51
C LEU A 110 -13.49 1.93 -14.51
N SER A 111 -12.75 0.88 -14.17
CA SER A 111 -12.32 -0.19 -15.08
C SER A 111 -13.45 -0.90 -15.85
N GLN A 112 -14.67 -0.96 -15.28
CA GLN A 112 -15.85 -1.52 -15.95
C GLN A 112 -16.48 -0.60 -16.99
N VAL A 113 -16.32 0.72 -16.83
CA VAL A 113 -16.93 1.74 -17.69
C VAL A 113 -15.99 2.13 -18.83
N ILE A 114 -14.70 1.77 -18.73
CA ILE A 114 -13.70 2.05 -19.77
C ILE A 114 -13.99 1.18 -21.02
N PRO A 115 -14.20 1.79 -22.20
CA PRO A 115 -14.33 1.06 -23.45
C PRO A 115 -13.09 0.18 -23.71
N GLU A 116 -13.28 -1.03 -24.27
CA GLU A 116 -12.19 -2.00 -24.49
C GLU A 116 -10.98 -1.41 -25.24
N LYS A 117 -11.25 -0.48 -26.17
CA LYS A 117 -10.24 0.25 -26.94
C LYS A 117 -9.28 1.09 -26.06
N ASN A 118 -9.75 1.55 -24.90
CA ASN A 118 -9.00 2.42 -23.99
C ASN A 118 -8.46 1.66 -22.76
N LYS A 119 -8.88 0.40 -22.54
CA LYS A 119 -8.37 -0.43 -21.43
C LYS A 119 -6.87 -0.68 -21.53
N GLU A 120 -6.36 -0.90 -22.74
CA GLU A 120 -4.92 -1.11 -22.96
C GLU A 120 -4.10 0.13 -22.59
N MET A 121 -4.64 1.32 -22.86
CA MET A 121 -4.00 2.59 -22.47
C MET A 121 -4.01 2.78 -20.95
N ALA A 122 -5.11 2.47 -20.29
CA ALA A 122 -5.19 2.47 -18.82
C ALA A 122 -4.20 1.47 -18.20
N ARG A 123 -4.09 0.25 -18.75
CA ARG A 123 -3.11 -0.76 -18.33
C ARG A 123 -1.67 -0.24 -18.44
N GLN A 124 -1.33 0.46 -19.52
CA GLN A 124 0.00 1.02 -19.69
C GLN A 124 0.34 2.08 -18.62
N VAL A 125 -0.62 2.93 -18.24
CA VAL A 125 -0.43 3.91 -17.17
C VAL A 125 -0.25 3.23 -15.82
N VAL A 126 -1.12 2.27 -15.49
CA VAL A 126 -1.01 1.48 -14.25
C VAL A 126 0.33 0.75 -14.21
N ARG A 127 0.76 0.13 -15.32
CA ARG A 127 2.05 -0.56 -15.41
C ARG A 127 3.23 0.35 -15.11
N ARG A 128 3.26 1.59 -15.65
CA ARG A 128 4.33 2.54 -15.32
C ARG A 128 4.39 2.88 -13.82
N VAL A 129 3.23 3.10 -13.20
CA VAL A 129 3.13 3.39 -11.76
C VAL A 129 3.61 2.18 -10.94
N VAL A 130 3.12 1.00 -11.27
CA VAL A 130 3.48 -0.26 -10.63
C VAL A 130 4.98 -0.55 -10.78
N ASP A 131 5.56 -0.34 -11.96
CA ASP A 131 6.99 -0.53 -12.21
C ASP A 131 7.86 0.42 -11.38
N GLU A 132 7.43 1.68 -11.24
CA GLU A 132 8.14 2.65 -10.39
C GLU A 132 8.07 2.25 -8.91
N LEU A 133 6.89 1.85 -8.44
CA LEU A 133 6.70 1.37 -7.06
C LEU A 133 7.48 0.08 -6.80
N LEU A 134 7.51 -0.86 -7.75
CA LEU A 134 8.33 -2.08 -7.68
C LEU A 134 9.81 -1.74 -7.55
N ARG A 135 10.32 -0.78 -8.34
CA ARG A 135 11.73 -0.35 -8.23
C ARG A 135 12.05 0.22 -6.85
N LYS A 136 11.13 0.99 -6.26
CA LYS A 136 11.31 1.60 -4.93
C LYS A 136 11.20 0.58 -3.80
N LEU A 137 10.21 -0.32 -3.87
CA LEU A 137 9.81 -1.19 -2.75
C LEU A 137 10.42 -2.59 -2.81
N SER A 138 10.84 -3.08 -3.98
CA SER A 138 11.31 -4.47 -4.14
C SER A 138 12.59 -4.74 -3.34
N ALA A 139 13.63 -3.92 -3.50
CA ALA A 139 14.91 -4.14 -2.82
C ALA A 139 14.80 -4.09 -1.28
N PRO A 140 14.15 -3.07 -0.67
CA PRO A 140 13.92 -3.05 0.79
C PRO A 140 13.13 -4.28 1.28
N THR A 141 12.07 -4.66 0.57
CA THR A 141 11.22 -5.81 0.94
C THR A 141 11.98 -7.13 0.90
N GLN A 142 12.68 -7.39 -0.21
CA GLN A 142 13.48 -8.60 -0.36
C GLN A 142 14.59 -8.68 0.69
N GLN A 143 15.27 -7.56 0.97
CA GLN A 143 16.34 -7.50 1.97
C GLN A 143 15.80 -7.74 3.39
N ALA A 144 14.69 -7.09 3.76
CA ALA A 144 14.08 -7.23 5.08
C ALA A 144 13.59 -8.68 5.32
N VAL A 145 12.85 -9.23 4.35
CA VAL A 145 12.29 -10.59 4.43
C VAL A 145 13.40 -11.65 4.40
N THR A 146 14.33 -11.57 3.46
CA THR A 146 15.44 -12.54 3.37
C THR A 146 16.35 -12.45 4.60
N GLY A 147 16.59 -11.24 5.11
CA GLY A 147 17.34 -11.00 6.34
C GLY A 147 16.66 -11.63 7.56
N ALA A 148 15.34 -11.47 7.69
CA ALA A 148 14.51 -12.08 8.73
C ALA A 148 14.54 -13.62 8.67
N LEU A 149 14.34 -14.21 7.49
CA LEU A 149 14.38 -15.65 7.28
C LEU A 149 15.77 -16.24 7.62
N ASN A 150 16.84 -15.54 7.26
CA ASN A 150 18.20 -15.95 7.61
C ASN A 150 18.47 -15.83 9.12
N ARG A 151 17.90 -14.82 9.79
CA ARG A 151 18.03 -14.64 11.23
C ARG A 151 17.27 -15.71 12.01
N SER A 152 16.04 -16.03 11.59
CA SER A 152 15.21 -17.08 12.22
C SER A 152 15.78 -18.49 11.98
N ALA A 153 16.52 -18.69 10.89
CA ALA A 153 17.25 -19.95 10.66
C ALA A 153 18.38 -20.18 11.68
N ARG A 154 19.00 -19.13 12.24
CA ARG A 154 20.12 -19.27 13.19
C ARG A 154 19.64 -19.76 14.56
N ARG A 155 20.13 -20.92 14.99
CA ARG A 155 19.85 -21.48 16.32
C ARG A 155 20.89 -21.05 17.36
N ARG A 156 20.43 -20.67 18.56
CA ARG A 156 21.26 -20.37 19.76
C ARG A 156 21.64 -21.62 20.59
N ASN A 157 21.12 -22.78 20.22
CA ASN A 157 21.50 -24.07 20.80
C ASN A 157 21.65 -25.13 19.69
N PRO A 158 22.63 -24.97 18.79
CA PRO A 158 22.89 -25.92 17.72
C PRO A 158 23.50 -27.23 18.25
N ARG A 159 23.35 -28.31 17.47
CA ARG A 159 24.16 -29.53 17.71
C ARG A 159 25.62 -29.22 17.41
N TYR A 160 26.55 -29.98 18.00
CA TYR A 160 28.00 -29.76 17.85
C TYR A 160 28.45 -29.56 16.39
N ASN A 161 27.90 -30.38 15.50
CA ASN A 161 28.20 -30.44 14.07
C ASN A 161 27.66 -29.22 13.29
N GLU A 162 26.76 -28.45 13.88
CA GLU A 162 26.05 -27.32 13.26
C GLU A 162 26.58 -25.97 13.77
N ILE A 163 27.55 -25.95 14.69
CA ILE A 163 28.10 -24.73 15.30
C ILE A 163 28.90 -23.93 14.26
N ASP A 164 28.53 -22.66 14.11
CA ASP A 164 29.39 -21.64 13.50
C ASP A 164 30.46 -21.24 14.51
N TRP A 165 31.59 -21.94 14.46
CA TRP A 165 32.71 -21.73 15.38
C TRP A 165 33.28 -20.33 15.29
N LYS A 166 33.36 -19.73 14.09
CA LYS A 166 33.91 -18.38 13.91
C LYS A 166 33.04 -17.37 14.66
N THR A 167 31.74 -17.35 14.40
CA THR A 167 30.81 -16.40 15.03
C THR A 167 30.64 -16.69 16.53
N THR A 168 30.64 -17.97 16.92
CA THR A 168 30.59 -18.39 18.34
C THR A 168 31.83 -17.90 19.09
N ILE A 169 33.03 -18.06 18.53
CA ILE A 169 34.27 -17.56 19.13
C ILE A 169 34.21 -16.03 19.27
N THR A 170 33.90 -15.30 18.20
CA THR A 170 33.88 -13.84 18.22
C THR A 170 32.92 -13.28 19.27
N LYS A 171 31.73 -13.87 19.43
CA LYS A 171 30.75 -13.41 20.43
C LYS A 171 31.09 -13.78 21.88
N ASN A 172 31.89 -14.83 22.08
CA ASN A 172 32.30 -15.28 23.42
C ASN A 172 33.72 -14.86 23.76
N LEU A 173 34.40 -14.04 22.95
CA LEU A 173 35.74 -13.50 23.25
C LEU A 173 35.80 -12.81 24.61
N LYS A 174 34.69 -12.19 25.05
CA LYS A 174 34.54 -11.61 26.41
C LYS A 174 34.73 -12.63 27.55
N ASN A 175 34.56 -13.92 27.26
CA ASN A 175 34.66 -15.04 28.20
C ASN A 175 35.95 -15.85 27.98
N TYR A 176 37.00 -15.22 27.43
CA TYR A 176 38.31 -15.83 27.29
C TYR A 176 38.99 -15.94 28.66
N GLN A 177 39.48 -17.13 29.00
CA GLN A 177 40.24 -17.37 30.21
C GLN A 177 41.73 -17.50 29.86
N PRO A 178 42.57 -16.51 30.22
CA PRO A 178 43.99 -16.52 29.89
C PRO A 178 44.75 -17.71 30.50
N GLU A 179 44.39 -18.14 31.71
CA GLU A 179 45.10 -19.26 32.37
C GLU A 179 44.96 -20.57 31.59
N TYR A 180 43.78 -20.82 31.01
CA TYR A 180 43.47 -22.05 30.29
C TYR A 180 43.58 -21.92 28.77
N LYS A 181 43.94 -20.73 28.25
CA LYS A 181 43.94 -20.39 26.82
C LYS A 181 42.66 -20.84 26.08
N THR A 182 41.53 -20.77 26.77
CA THR A 182 40.26 -21.35 26.32
C THR A 182 39.15 -20.31 26.39
N ILE A 183 38.23 -20.36 25.42
CA ILE A 183 37.01 -19.54 25.41
C ILE A 183 35.84 -20.43 25.86
N ILE A 184 35.11 -20.02 26.89
CA ILE A 184 33.90 -20.72 27.32
C ILE A 184 32.71 -20.20 26.50
N PRO A 185 32.10 -21.03 25.63
CA PRO A 185 30.99 -20.60 24.79
C PRO A 185 29.68 -20.57 25.60
N GLU A 186 29.38 -19.43 26.22
CA GLU A 186 28.09 -19.13 26.86
C GLU A 186 26.96 -19.14 25.81
N ILE A 187 27.23 -18.57 24.62
CA ILE A 187 26.27 -18.49 23.52
C ILE A 187 26.80 -19.29 22.33
N ARG A 188 26.17 -20.41 22.00
CA ARG A 188 26.52 -21.22 20.82
C ARG A 188 25.66 -20.79 19.62
N ILE A 189 26.28 -20.40 18.52
CA ILE A 189 25.56 -20.00 17.31
C ILE A 189 25.72 -21.10 16.26
N GLY A 190 24.61 -21.59 15.73
CA GLY A 190 24.62 -22.54 14.62
C GLY A 190 24.48 -21.86 13.27
N TYR A 191 24.97 -22.53 12.22
CA TYR A 191 24.77 -22.12 10.82
C TYR A 191 23.29 -22.05 10.41
N GLY A 192 22.38 -22.56 11.23
CA GLY A 192 20.99 -22.79 10.82
C GLY A 192 20.94 -23.88 9.75
N ARG A 193 19.88 -24.70 9.73
CA ARG A 193 19.79 -25.67 8.64
C ARG A 193 19.69 -24.91 7.32
N LYS A 194 20.46 -25.33 6.31
CA LYS A 194 20.33 -24.92 4.90
C LYS A 194 18.95 -25.21 4.28
N ARG A 195 18.02 -25.84 5.01
CA ARG A 195 16.62 -25.85 4.60
C ARG A 195 16.06 -24.47 4.90
N LYS A 196 15.91 -23.64 3.87
CA LYS A 196 15.02 -22.48 3.88
C LYS A 196 13.74 -22.95 4.59
N ALA A 197 13.48 -22.46 5.79
CA ALA A 197 12.20 -22.75 6.44
C ALA A 197 11.17 -22.06 5.56
N MET A 198 10.48 -22.84 4.73
CA MET A 198 9.45 -22.33 3.84
C MET A 198 8.36 -21.76 4.75
N LYS A 199 8.21 -20.44 4.72
CA LYS A 199 7.15 -19.73 5.42
C LYS A 199 5.99 -19.55 4.47
N ASP A 200 4.78 -19.69 4.99
CA ASP A 200 3.57 -19.43 4.23
C ASP A 200 3.07 -18.03 4.60
N ILE A 201 2.79 -17.20 3.60
CA ILE A 201 2.20 -15.88 3.77
C ILE A 201 0.87 -15.90 3.02
N ILE A 202 -0.21 -15.59 3.73
CA ILE A 202 -1.53 -15.40 3.14
C ILE A 202 -1.87 -13.93 3.29
N LEU A 203 -1.98 -13.22 2.17
CA LEU A 203 -2.49 -11.86 2.12
C LEU A 203 -3.99 -11.93 1.83
N CYS A 204 -4.81 -11.56 2.80
CA CYS A 204 -6.26 -11.52 2.68
C CYS A 204 -6.71 -10.06 2.61
N LEU A 205 -7.21 -9.63 1.46
CA LEU A 205 -7.53 -8.22 1.18
C LEU A 205 -9.02 -8.01 0.99
N ASP A 206 -9.55 -7.02 1.70
CA ASP A 206 -10.90 -6.51 1.54
C ASP A 206 -10.99 -5.59 0.30
N GLN A 207 -11.97 -5.85 -0.56
CA GLN A 207 -12.25 -5.06 -1.77
C GLN A 207 -13.32 -4.00 -1.58
N SER A 208 -13.70 -3.69 -0.34
CA SER A 208 -14.58 -2.56 -0.06
C SER A 208 -14.02 -1.26 -0.66
N GLY A 209 -14.92 -0.36 -1.09
CA GLY A 209 -14.54 0.84 -1.83
C GLY A 209 -13.58 1.78 -1.08
N SER A 210 -13.55 1.70 0.25
CA SER A 210 -12.61 2.41 1.13
C SER A 210 -11.17 1.88 1.06
N MET A 211 -10.94 0.68 0.51
CA MET A 211 -9.67 -0.04 0.57
C MET A 211 -8.83 0.05 -0.72
N GLY A 212 -9.27 0.83 -1.72
CA GLY A 212 -8.66 0.85 -3.06
C GLY A 212 -7.15 1.11 -3.08
N THR A 213 -6.64 2.03 -2.26
CA THR A 213 -5.20 2.31 -2.16
C THR A 213 -4.42 1.18 -1.49
N SER A 214 -4.99 0.59 -0.44
CA SER A 214 -4.40 -0.55 0.29
C SER A 214 -4.29 -1.80 -0.58
N VAL A 215 -5.28 -2.06 -1.44
CA VAL A 215 -5.25 -3.16 -2.40
C VAL A 215 -4.07 -3.02 -3.36
N ILE A 216 -3.78 -1.81 -3.85
CA ILE A 216 -2.67 -1.56 -4.78
C ILE A 216 -1.33 -1.91 -4.14
N TYR A 217 -1.05 -1.36 -2.96
CA TYR A 217 0.20 -1.65 -2.24
C TYR A 217 0.32 -3.13 -1.91
N SER A 218 -0.75 -3.75 -1.41
CA SER A 218 -0.75 -5.18 -1.06
C SER A 218 -0.55 -6.08 -2.28
N GLY A 219 -1.11 -5.74 -3.44
CA GLY A 219 -0.85 -6.47 -4.69
C GLY A 219 0.63 -6.41 -5.09
N ILE A 220 1.24 -5.23 -5.05
CA ILE A 220 2.66 -5.03 -5.36
C ILE A 220 3.56 -5.79 -4.37
N PHE A 221 3.31 -5.68 -3.07
CA PHE A 221 4.04 -6.43 -2.06
C PHE A 221 3.84 -7.94 -2.21
N GLY A 222 2.62 -8.37 -2.53
CA GLY A 222 2.30 -9.76 -2.85
C GLY A 222 3.17 -10.30 -3.98
N SER A 223 3.26 -9.59 -5.10
CA SER A 223 4.12 -9.96 -6.24
C SER A 223 5.60 -10.02 -5.85
N VAL A 224 6.10 -9.05 -5.07
CA VAL A 224 7.48 -9.07 -4.58
C VAL A 224 7.72 -10.28 -3.66
N LEU A 225 6.80 -10.57 -2.74
CA LEU A 225 6.91 -11.71 -1.82
C LEU A 225 6.84 -13.05 -2.57
N ALA A 226 6.00 -13.16 -3.61
CA ALA A 226 5.90 -14.33 -4.47
C ALA A 226 7.21 -14.63 -5.22
N SER A 227 8.01 -13.59 -5.52
CA SER A 227 9.33 -13.76 -6.15
C SER A 227 10.40 -14.36 -5.21
N ILE A 228 10.16 -14.41 -3.89
CA ILE A 228 11.13 -14.87 -2.89
C ILE A 228 11.04 -16.40 -2.73
N PRO A 229 12.06 -17.19 -3.15
CA PRO A 229 11.94 -18.66 -3.18
C PRO A 229 11.86 -19.35 -1.81
N ALA A 230 12.02 -18.60 -0.72
CA ALA A 230 11.95 -19.11 0.65
C ALA A 230 10.55 -18.91 1.28
N VAL A 231 9.61 -18.34 0.53
CA VAL A 231 8.26 -17.97 0.96
C VAL A 231 7.26 -18.52 -0.04
N SER A 232 6.18 -19.12 0.44
CA SER A 232 4.99 -19.37 -0.36
C SER A 232 3.99 -18.26 -0.07
N THR A 233 3.73 -17.41 -1.06
CA THR A 233 2.78 -16.31 -0.93
C THR A 233 1.48 -16.69 -1.62
N ARG A 234 0.36 -16.51 -0.91
CA ARG A 234 -0.99 -16.67 -1.43
C ARG A 234 -1.72 -15.35 -1.28
N MET A 235 -2.54 -15.02 -2.25
CA MET A 235 -3.33 -13.80 -2.22
C MET A 235 -4.80 -14.13 -2.40
N VAL A 236 -5.57 -13.79 -1.37
CA VAL A 236 -7.01 -13.98 -1.31
C VAL A 236 -7.64 -12.60 -1.25
N VAL A 237 -8.59 -12.34 -2.13
CA VAL A 237 -9.37 -11.11 -2.11
C VAL A 237 -10.81 -11.45 -1.82
N PHE A 238 -11.49 -10.58 -1.08
CA PHE A 238 -12.86 -10.83 -0.68
C PHE A 238 -13.70 -9.56 -0.65
N ASP A 239 -14.98 -9.78 -0.91
CA ASP A 239 -16.09 -8.84 -0.78
C ASP A 239 -17.26 -9.64 -0.17
N THR A 240 -18.34 -9.89 -0.92
CA THR A 240 -19.36 -10.91 -0.68
C THR A 240 -18.95 -12.32 -1.09
N ALA A 241 -17.99 -12.43 -2.01
CA ALA A 241 -17.38 -13.67 -2.46
C ALA A 241 -15.90 -13.70 -2.08
N VAL A 242 -15.28 -14.87 -2.18
CA VAL A 242 -13.85 -15.06 -1.93
C VAL A 242 -13.22 -15.56 -3.21
N VAL A 243 -12.18 -14.86 -3.67
CA VAL A 243 -11.43 -15.18 -4.89
C VAL A 243 -9.96 -15.34 -4.54
N ASP A 244 -9.34 -16.40 -5.05
CA ASP A 244 -7.92 -16.67 -4.90
C ASP A 244 -7.19 -16.17 -6.14
N LEU A 245 -6.36 -15.14 -5.98
CA LEU A 245 -5.56 -14.49 -7.04
C LEU A 245 -4.07 -14.90 -6.93
N THR A 246 -3.78 -16.06 -6.33
CA THR A 246 -2.40 -16.52 -6.15
C THR A 246 -1.68 -16.71 -7.50
N ASP A 247 -2.37 -17.12 -8.55
CA ASP A 247 -1.78 -17.33 -9.88
C ASP A 247 -1.46 -16.00 -10.59
N ASP A 248 -2.23 -14.94 -10.31
CA ASP A 248 -2.06 -13.60 -10.89
C ASP A 248 -0.93 -12.79 -10.22
N LEU A 249 -0.33 -13.30 -9.12
CA LEU A 249 0.77 -12.63 -8.42
C LEU A 249 2.01 -12.37 -9.28
N GLN A 250 2.16 -13.08 -10.40
CA GLN A 250 3.27 -12.89 -11.34
C GLN A 250 3.17 -11.57 -12.12
N ASP A 251 1.95 -11.09 -12.38
CA ASP A 251 1.71 -9.79 -13.02
C ASP A 251 0.84 -8.90 -12.12
N PRO A 252 1.45 -7.99 -11.33
CA PRO A 252 0.70 -7.10 -10.45
C PRO A 252 -0.31 -6.24 -11.20
N VAL A 253 -0.09 -5.94 -12.48
CA VAL A 253 -1.07 -5.19 -13.27
C VAL A 253 -2.32 -6.03 -13.49
N ASP A 254 -2.15 -7.27 -13.94
CA ASP A 254 -3.27 -8.18 -14.19
C ASP A 254 -4.06 -8.47 -12.90
N LEU A 255 -3.35 -8.68 -11.80
CA LEU A 255 -3.93 -8.81 -10.47
C LEU A 255 -4.79 -7.60 -10.09
N LEU A 256 -4.28 -6.37 -10.29
CA LEU A 256 -5.06 -5.17 -9.99
C LEU A 256 -6.30 -5.05 -10.88
N PHE A 257 -6.21 -5.36 -12.18
CA PHE A 257 -7.41 -5.36 -13.04
C PHE A 257 -8.37 -6.51 -12.76
N GLY A 258 -7.92 -7.60 -12.12
CA GLY A 258 -8.76 -8.70 -11.65
C GLY A 258 -9.53 -8.39 -10.36
N VAL A 259 -9.09 -7.37 -9.60
CA VAL A 259 -9.74 -6.92 -8.37
C VAL A 259 -10.92 -6.00 -8.70
N GLN A 260 -12.14 -6.44 -8.37
CA GLN A 260 -13.35 -5.63 -8.51
C GLN A 260 -13.59 -4.86 -7.20
N LEU A 261 -13.48 -3.53 -7.23
CA LEU A 261 -13.77 -2.69 -6.06
C LEU A 261 -15.28 -2.47 -5.96
N GLY A 262 -15.91 -3.01 -4.91
CA GLY A 262 -17.33 -2.77 -4.61
C GLY A 262 -18.10 -4.04 -4.22
N GLY A 263 -19.04 -3.89 -3.28
CA GLY A 263 -19.81 -4.99 -2.72
C GLY A 263 -20.04 -4.79 -1.22
N GLY A 264 -20.73 -5.75 -0.58
CA GLY A 264 -20.67 -5.90 0.88
C GLY A 264 -19.37 -6.59 1.31
N THR A 265 -19.17 -6.75 2.61
CA THR A 265 -17.96 -7.37 3.19
C THR A 265 -18.36 -8.57 4.05
N ASP A 266 -17.82 -9.75 3.76
CA ASP A 266 -17.98 -10.98 4.58
C ASP A 266 -16.61 -11.50 5.04
N ILE A 267 -16.14 -10.99 6.18
CA ILE A 267 -14.81 -11.32 6.73
C ILE A 267 -14.82 -12.76 7.26
N ALA A 268 -15.92 -13.19 7.89
CA ALA A 268 -16.08 -14.56 8.39
C ALA A 268 -15.86 -15.63 7.30
N ARG A 269 -16.43 -15.43 6.11
CA ARG A 269 -16.23 -16.33 4.97
C ARG A 269 -14.79 -16.31 4.47
N ALA A 270 -14.17 -15.14 4.36
CA ALA A 270 -12.77 -15.01 3.96
C ALA A 270 -11.82 -15.74 4.93
N LEU A 271 -12.04 -15.59 6.24
CA LEU A 271 -11.28 -16.31 7.27
C LEU A 271 -11.50 -17.83 7.20
N THR A 272 -12.73 -18.27 6.88
CA THR A 272 -13.03 -19.70 6.71
C THR A 272 -12.28 -20.29 5.52
N TYR A 273 -12.24 -19.58 4.39
CA TYR A 273 -11.43 -20.00 3.23
C TYR A 273 -9.94 -20.03 3.59
N CYS A 274 -9.43 -18.98 4.23
CA CYS A 274 -8.04 -18.90 4.69
C CYS A 274 -7.69 -20.07 5.63
N GLN A 275 -8.59 -20.43 6.55
CA GLN A 275 -8.41 -21.58 7.43
C GLN A 275 -8.30 -22.91 6.66
N GLY A 276 -9.05 -23.06 5.57
CA GLY A 276 -9.00 -24.26 4.71
C GLY A 276 -7.71 -24.42 3.91
N ILE A 277 -7.04 -23.31 3.55
CA ILE A 277 -5.78 -23.33 2.79
C ILE A 277 -4.53 -23.44 3.68
N VAL A 278 -4.65 -23.17 4.98
CA VAL A 278 -3.54 -23.26 5.94
C VAL A 278 -3.15 -24.73 6.14
N THR A 279 -1.94 -25.09 5.69
CA THR A 279 -1.39 -26.45 5.87
C THR A 279 -0.42 -26.54 7.05
N ARG A 280 0.27 -25.44 7.38
CA ARG A 280 1.29 -25.38 8.45
C ARG A 280 1.05 -24.16 9.34
N PRO A 281 0.09 -24.22 10.29
CA PRO A 281 -0.30 -23.08 11.11
C PRO A 281 0.89 -22.34 11.75
N GLN A 282 1.81 -23.07 12.39
CA GLN A 282 2.96 -22.49 13.09
C GLN A 282 4.00 -21.79 12.21
N ASP A 283 3.97 -22.04 10.89
CA ASP A 283 4.86 -21.42 9.90
C ASP A 283 4.09 -20.48 8.95
N THR A 284 2.81 -20.23 9.23
CA THR A 284 1.94 -19.36 8.43
C THR A 284 1.75 -17.99 9.09
N VAL A 285 1.94 -16.94 8.30
CA VAL A 285 1.56 -15.57 8.63
C VAL A 285 0.34 -15.21 7.78
N LEU A 286 -0.76 -14.84 8.43
CA LEU A 286 -1.97 -14.36 7.77
C LEU A 286 -2.06 -12.85 8.00
N VAL A 287 -2.02 -12.07 6.92
CA VAL A 287 -2.18 -10.61 6.98
C VAL A 287 -3.55 -10.26 6.40
N LEU A 288 -4.43 -9.75 7.26
CA LEU A 288 -5.77 -9.33 6.88
C LEU A 288 -5.78 -7.81 6.73
N VAL A 289 -6.15 -7.32 5.55
CA VAL A 289 -6.22 -5.89 5.23
C VAL A 289 -7.69 -5.53 5.06
N THR A 290 -8.29 -4.92 6.09
CA THR A 290 -9.73 -4.60 6.17
C THR A 290 -9.96 -3.52 7.24
N ASP A 291 -11.05 -2.78 7.12
CA ASP A 291 -11.52 -1.81 8.14
C ASP A 291 -12.31 -2.47 9.30
N LEU A 292 -12.42 -3.80 9.31
CA LEU A 292 -13.10 -4.60 10.35
C LEU A 292 -14.61 -4.37 10.46
N TYR A 293 -15.22 -3.70 9.47
CA TYR A 293 -16.67 -3.64 9.37
C TYR A 293 -17.19 -4.93 8.75
N GLU A 294 -17.77 -5.78 9.58
CA GLU A 294 -18.37 -7.06 9.17
C GLU A 294 -19.81 -6.84 8.67
N GLY A 295 -20.08 -7.28 7.44
CA GLY A 295 -21.44 -7.33 6.87
C GLY A 295 -22.14 -8.67 7.11
N GLY A 296 -21.40 -9.72 7.49
CA GLY A 296 -21.90 -11.05 7.86
C GLY A 296 -22.22 -11.21 9.36
N ASP A 297 -21.97 -12.41 9.93
CA ASP A 297 -22.17 -12.69 11.36
C ASP A 297 -20.90 -12.36 12.18
N PRO A 298 -20.92 -11.31 13.03
CA PRO A 298 -19.76 -10.92 13.83
C PRO A 298 -19.34 -11.99 14.85
N ARG A 299 -20.28 -12.83 15.32
CA ARG A 299 -19.96 -13.91 16.27
C ARG A 299 -19.18 -15.02 15.59
N GLU A 300 -19.56 -15.36 14.37
CA GLU A 300 -18.80 -16.32 13.57
C GLU A 300 -17.40 -15.78 13.27
N MET A 301 -17.30 -14.53 12.81
CA MET A 301 -16.00 -13.88 12.56
C MET A 301 -15.06 -13.97 13.78
N ARG A 302 -15.54 -13.58 14.97
CA ARG A 302 -14.77 -13.64 16.23
C ARG A 302 -14.31 -15.06 16.56
N LYS A 303 -15.18 -16.07 16.34
CA LYS A 303 -14.84 -17.48 16.54
C LYS A 303 -13.76 -17.95 15.56
N ARG A 304 -13.81 -17.52 14.29
CA ARG A 304 -12.78 -17.85 13.29
C ARG A 304 -11.42 -17.25 13.64
N PHE A 305 -11.40 -15.99 14.09
CA PHE A 305 -10.17 -15.35 14.57
C PHE A 305 -9.52 -16.13 15.72
N ALA A 306 -10.29 -16.46 16.76
CA ALA A 306 -9.79 -17.25 17.89
C ALA A 306 -9.26 -18.62 17.42
N SER A 307 -10.00 -19.32 16.55
CA SER A 307 -9.59 -20.63 16.03
C SER A 307 -8.29 -20.59 15.23
N LEU A 308 -8.03 -19.52 14.46
CA LEU A 308 -6.79 -19.36 13.70
C LEU A 308 -5.61 -19.10 14.63
N VAL A 309 -5.78 -18.23 15.62
CA VAL A 309 -4.74 -17.92 16.61
C VAL A 309 -4.41 -19.16 17.46
N ASP A 310 -5.43 -19.88 17.94
CA ASP A 310 -5.26 -21.10 18.73
C ASP A 310 -4.57 -22.22 17.92
N SER A 311 -4.75 -22.25 16.61
CA SER A 311 -4.03 -23.20 15.73
C SER A 311 -2.54 -22.88 15.60
N GLY A 312 -2.12 -21.67 15.98
CA GLY A 312 -0.74 -21.19 15.92
C GLY A 312 -0.41 -20.35 14.69
N VAL A 313 -1.41 -19.92 13.91
CA VAL A 313 -1.23 -18.96 12.81
C VAL A 313 -0.89 -17.60 13.39
N GLN A 314 0.12 -16.94 12.83
CA GLN A 314 0.43 -15.56 13.18
C GLN A 314 -0.45 -14.62 12.37
N LEU A 315 -1.55 -14.19 12.98
CA LEU A 315 -2.50 -13.27 12.38
C LEU A 315 -2.11 -11.80 12.65
N ILE A 316 -2.18 -10.96 11.63
CA ILE A 316 -1.95 -9.50 11.70
C ILE A 316 -3.09 -8.82 10.98
N VAL A 317 -3.68 -7.78 11.59
CA VAL A 317 -4.73 -6.99 10.96
C VAL A 317 -4.23 -5.58 10.68
N LEU A 318 -4.35 -5.17 9.42
CA LEU A 318 -3.94 -3.87 8.91
C LEU A 318 -5.17 -3.09 8.45
N PRO A 319 -5.78 -2.27 9.34
CA PRO A 319 -6.78 -1.31 8.91
C PRO A 319 -6.19 -0.26 7.97
N ALA A 320 -6.98 0.13 6.97
CA ALA A 320 -6.65 1.27 6.12
C ALA A 320 -6.71 2.58 6.92
N LEU A 321 -5.92 3.54 6.46
CA LEU A 321 -5.99 4.93 6.90
C LEU A 321 -6.95 5.66 5.95
N ASN A 322 -7.93 6.37 6.49
CA ASN A 322 -8.69 7.31 5.69
C ASN A 322 -7.80 8.51 5.31
N ASP A 323 -8.18 9.23 4.24
CA ASP A 323 -7.44 10.39 3.70
C ASP A 323 -7.13 11.49 4.75
N ASP A 324 -7.88 11.53 5.86
CA ASP A 324 -7.69 12.46 6.99
C ASP A 324 -6.69 11.95 8.06
N GLY A 325 -6.03 10.81 7.84
CA GLY A 325 -5.07 10.21 8.79
C GLY A 325 -5.71 9.65 10.07
N ALA A 326 -7.02 9.75 10.24
CA ALA A 326 -7.76 9.11 11.31
C ALA A 326 -8.00 7.63 10.96
N PRO A 327 -7.59 6.68 11.82
CA PRO A 327 -7.93 5.29 11.63
C PRO A 327 -9.46 5.09 11.71
N SER A 328 -10.07 4.65 10.61
CA SER A 328 -11.49 4.31 10.54
C SER A 328 -11.62 2.80 10.52
N TYR A 329 -11.85 2.21 11.69
CA TYR A 329 -12.12 0.78 11.84
C TYR A 329 -13.08 0.52 13.01
N ASP A 330 -13.72 -0.65 13.03
CA ASP A 330 -14.58 -1.05 14.15
C ASP A 330 -13.75 -1.26 15.43
N LYS A 331 -13.86 -0.31 16.37
CA LYS A 331 -13.15 -0.35 17.66
C LYS A 331 -13.51 -1.58 18.50
N ASN A 332 -14.76 -2.05 18.47
CA ASN A 332 -15.19 -3.21 19.25
C ASN A 332 -14.55 -4.50 18.73
N HIS A 333 -14.32 -4.59 17.42
CA HIS A 333 -13.58 -5.71 16.82
C HIS A 333 -12.08 -5.60 17.06
N ALA A 334 -11.51 -4.40 16.95
CA ALA A 334 -10.10 -4.17 17.26
C ALA A 334 -9.76 -4.50 18.72
N GLU A 335 -10.59 -4.08 19.68
CA GLU A 335 -10.43 -4.41 21.11
C GLU A 335 -10.49 -5.93 21.36
N PHE A 336 -11.41 -6.63 20.69
CA PHE A 336 -11.47 -8.08 20.76
C PHE A 336 -10.22 -8.74 20.18
N LEU A 337 -9.74 -8.30 19.03
CA LEU A 337 -8.51 -8.80 18.42
C LEU A 337 -7.30 -8.59 19.34
N ALA A 338 -7.20 -7.44 19.99
CA ALA A 338 -6.17 -7.18 20.98
C ALA A 338 -6.27 -8.14 22.19
N SER A 339 -7.48 -8.47 22.65
CA SER A 339 -7.69 -9.41 23.76
C SER A 339 -7.21 -10.83 23.47
N ILE A 340 -7.19 -11.24 22.20
CA ILE A 340 -6.69 -12.54 21.75
C ILE A 340 -5.24 -12.48 21.24
N GLY A 341 -4.55 -11.34 21.45
CA GLY A 341 -3.14 -11.16 21.08
C GLY A 341 -2.88 -10.88 19.59
N VAL A 342 -3.90 -10.49 18.84
CA VAL A 342 -3.77 -10.13 17.41
C VAL A 342 -3.48 -8.63 17.29
N PRO A 343 -2.30 -8.25 16.76
CA PRO A 343 -1.96 -6.85 16.59
C PRO A 343 -2.80 -6.23 15.46
N THR A 344 -3.51 -5.15 15.79
CA THR A 344 -4.33 -4.37 14.86
C THR A 344 -3.82 -2.93 14.85
N PHE A 345 -3.26 -2.49 13.72
CA PHE A 345 -2.69 -1.13 13.62
C PHE A 345 -2.58 -0.67 12.17
N ALA A 346 -2.69 0.63 11.96
CA ALA A 346 -2.44 1.24 10.66
C ALA A 346 -0.94 1.18 10.34
N CYS A 347 -0.60 0.67 9.16
CA CYS A 347 0.77 0.58 8.68
C CYS A 347 0.91 1.40 7.40
N THR A 348 1.85 2.34 7.37
CA THR A 348 2.20 3.01 6.11
C THR A 348 2.93 2.03 5.19
N PRO A 349 2.79 2.15 3.86
CA PRO A 349 3.42 1.23 2.91
C PRO A 349 4.93 1.06 3.12
N ASP A 350 5.66 2.12 3.51
CA ASP A 350 7.10 2.07 3.75
C ASP A 350 7.50 1.18 4.94
N LYS A 351 6.59 0.94 5.88
CA LYS A 351 6.81 0.12 7.08
C LYS A 351 6.35 -1.33 6.92
N PHE A 352 5.61 -1.63 5.85
CA PHE A 352 5.15 -2.98 5.56
C PHE A 352 6.30 -4.01 5.42
N PRO A 353 7.43 -3.69 4.74
CA PRO A 353 8.59 -4.59 4.68
C PRO A 353 9.13 -5.01 6.06
N ASP A 354 9.29 -4.03 6.95
CA ASP A 354 9.83 -4.24 8.30
C ASP A 354 8.86 -5.06 9.16
N LEU A 355 7.56 -4.81 9.02
CA LEU A 355 6.51 -5.60 9.65
C LEU A 355 6.58 -7.07 9.23
N MET A 356 6.66 -7.34 7.92
CA MET A 356 6.76 -8.71 7.42
C MET A 356 8.05 -9.40 7.90
N ALA A 357 9.16 -8.66 7.99
CA ALA A 357 10.40 -9.16 8.54
C ALA A 357 10.29 -9.53 10.04
N ALA A 358 9.60 -8.70 10.83
CA ALA A 358 9.33 -8.97 12.24
C ALA A 358 8.41 -10.19 12.41
N ALA A 359 7.34 -10.26 11.62
CA ALA A 359 6.40 -11.37 11.60
C ALA A 359 7.09 -12.71 11.28
N LEU A 360 7.82 -12.78 10.16
CA LEU A 360 8.51 -14.00 9.73
C LEU A 360 9.61 -14.44 10.71
N SER A 361 10.15 -13.51 11.50
CA SER A 361 11.14 -13.78 12.55
C SER A 361 10.52 -14.25 13.87
N LYS A 362 9.18 -14.33 13.98
CA LYS A 362 8.43 -14.53 15.23
C LYS A 362 8.86 -13.57 16.34
N GLN A 363 9.17 -12.33 15.97
CA GLN A 363 9.35 -11.27 16.97
C GLN A 363 7.98 -10.91 17.56
N ASP A 364 7.98 -10.38 18.78
CA ASP A 364 6.79 -9.80 19.37
C ASP A 364 6.36 -8.58 18.53
N ILE A 365 5.28 -8.75 17.77
CA ILE A 365 4.78 -7.70 16.89
C ILE A 365 4.23 -6.54 17.71
N GLY A 366 3.63 -6.79 18.89
CA GLY A 366 3.16 -5.72 19.77
C GLY A 366 4.31 -4.82 20.24
N MET A 367 5.44 -5.43 20.58
CA MET A 367 6.66 -4.69 20.90
C MET A 367 7.23 -3.94 19.68
N TRP A 368 7.20 -4.54 18.48
CA TRP A 368 7.63 -3.85 17.26
C TRP A 368 6.75 -2.64 16.93
N VAL A 369 5.43 -2.76 17.09
CA VAL A 369 4.45 -1.68 16.86
C VAL A 369 4.75 -0.50 17.79
N SER A 370 4.90 -0.74 19.09
CA SER A 370 5.19 0.33 20.06
C SER A 370 6.51 1.09 19.80
N GLN A 371 7.49 0.44 19.15
CA GLN A 371 8.78 1.05 18.83
C GLN A 371 8.79 1.80 17.48
N ASN A 372 7.96 1.38 16.52
CA ASN A 372 8.03 1.86 15.14
C ASN A 372 6.80 2.63 14.67
N ILE A 373 5.69 2.55 15.41
CA ILE A 373 4.41 3.18 15.10
C ILE A 373 4.02 3.98 16.34
N LYS A 374 3.99 5.31 16.22
CA LYS A 374 3.40 6.14 17.27
C LYS A 374 1.90 5.85 17.28
N MET A 375 1.43 5.11 18.29
CA MET A 375 0.01 5.12 18.62
C MET A 375 -0.35 6.55 19.03
N SER A 376 -1.10 7.24 18.18
CA SER A 376 -1.71 8.55 18.47
C SER A 376 -3.02 8.36 19.22
#